data_AF-A0A4S2TEC0-F1
#
_entry.id   AF-A0A4S2TEC0-F1
#
_cell.length_a   1.000
_cell.length_b   1.000
_cell.length_c   1.000
_cell.angle_alpha   90.00
_cell.angle_beta   90.00
_cell.angle_gamma   90.00
#
_symmetry.space_group_name_H-M   'P 1'
#
loop_
_entity.id
_entity.type
_entity.pdbx_description
1 polymer ?
#
loop_
_entity_poly.entity_id
_entity_poly.type
_entity_poly.pdbx_seq_one_letter_code
_entity_poly.pdbx_strand_id
1 'polypeptide(L)'
;MIEVLVSCNDTQRYPALVDPDEHRDGFVKPWFDLETVQRIAADTQDDAARFSHGSVDTVHVLAGQVDGQAHAVVLNICWMYLGGEKHEEAVEVCQPNEDGRYAIGGFEWCWYVLDEDLNPLIPAQMKREPLPPFPGQRAS
;
A
#
# COMPACT_ATOMS: atom_id res chain seq x y z
N MET A 1 -11.26 6.65 5.67
CA MET A 1 -10.55 5.36 5.56
C MET A 1 -11.54 4.22 5.76
N ILE A 2 -11.44 3.18 4.94
CA ILE A 2 -12.15 1.91 5.10
C ILE A 2 -11.14 0.76 5.07
N GLU A 3 -11.42 -0.31 5.79
CA GLU A 3 -10.61 -1.53 5.78
C GLU A 3 -11.06 -2.46 4.66
N VAL A 4 -10.14 -2.84 3.78
CA VAL A 4 -10.41 -3.64 2.58
C VAL A 4 -9.20 -4.52 2.24
N LEU A 5 -9.43 -5.55 1.42
CA LEU A 5 -8.33 -6.28 0.77
C LEU A 5 -7.93 -5.58 -0.52
N VAL A 6 -6.62 -5.45 -0.75
CA VAL A 6 -6.05 -4.90 -1.97
C VAL A 6 -5.06 -5.87 -2.62
N SER A 7 -4.87 -5.73 -3.92
CA SER A 7 -3.83 -6.41 -4.70
C SER A 7 -3.28 -5.48 -5.78
N CYS A 8 -2.09 -5.78 -6.28
CA CYS A 8 -1.48 -5.09 -7.42
C CYS A 8 -0.92 -6.07 -8.48
N ASN A 9 -1.15 -7.37 -8.31
CA ASN A 9 -0.53 -8.42 -9.15
C ASN A 9 -1.40 -9.70 -9.28
N ASP A 10 -2.69 -9.62 -8.95
CA ASP A 10 -3.70 -10.68 -9.04
C ASP A 10 -3.45 -11.93 -8.16
N THR A 11 -2.33 -11.98 -7.45
CA THR A 11 -1.89 -13.18 -6.73
C THR A 11 -1.88 -12.94 -5.22
N GLN A 12 -1.12 -11.95 -4.77
CA GLN A 12 -1.02 -11.60 -3.35
C GLN A 12 -2.10 -10.60 -2.95
N ARG A 13 -2.56 -10.71 -1.71
CA ARG A 13 -3.66 -9.91 -1.16
C ARG A 13 -3.30 -9.40 0.22
N TYR A 14 -3.63 -8.14 0.49
CA TYR A 14 -3.21 -7.46 1.71
C TYR A 14 -4.35 -6.67 2.34
N PRO A 15 -4.58 -6.78 3.66
CA PRO A 15 -5.47 -5.87 4.34
C PRO A 15 -4.86 -4.47 4.36
N ALA A 16 -5.66 -3.46 4.07
CA ALA A 16 -5.22 -2.08 4.06
C ALA A 16 -6.34 -1.13 4.48
N LEU A 17 -5.96 0.05 4.96
CA LEU A 17 -6.86 1.18 5.02
C LEU A 17 -6.78 1.98 3.71
N VAL A 18 -7.92 2.24 3.09
CA VAL A 18 -8.01 3.04 1.87
C VAL A 18 -8.91 4.24 2.10
N ASP A 19 -8.54 5.42 1.60
CA ASP A 19 -9.48 6.53 1.44
C ASP A 19 -10.20 6.40 0.09
N PRO A 20 -11.52 6.19 0.06
CA PRO A 20 -12.28 6.13 -1.19
C PRO A 20 -12.11 7.33 -2.12
N ASP A 21 -11.78 8.50 -1.55
CA ASP A 21 -11.61 9.74 -2.31
C ASP A 21 -10.15 9.91 -2.83
N GLU A 22 -9.19 9.15 -2.31
CA GLU A 22 -7.77 9.21 -2.72
C GLU A 22 -7.48 8.12 -3.77
N HIS A 23 -7.79 8.42 -5.04
CA HIS A 23 -7.59 7.49 -6.16
C HIS A 23 -7.01 8.16 -7.41
N ARG A 24 -6.30 7.39 -8.24
CA ARG A 24 -5.77 7.81 -9.56
C ARG A 24 -6.13 6.74 -10.58
N ASP A 25 -6.87 7.11 -11.63
CA ASP A 25 -7.29 6.21 -12.72
C ASP A 25 -7.97 4.90 -12.27
N GLY A 26 -8.69 4.95 -11.14
CA GLY A 26 -9.38 3.81 -10.54
C GLY A 26 -8.53 2.98 -9.57
N PHE A 27 -7.23 3.23 -9.49
CA PHE A 27 -6.32 2.67 -8.51
C PHE A 27 -6.32 3.49 -7.23
N VAL A 28 -6.10 2.82 -6.11
CA VAL A 28 -6.16 3.41 -4.77
C VAL A 28 -4.76 3.56 -4.18
N LYS A 29 -4.64 4.37 -3.12
CA LYS A 29 -3.43 4.44 -2.30
C LYS A 29 -3.66 3.77 -0.93
N PRO A 30 -3.30 2.48 -0.78
CA PRO A 30 -3.50 1.75 0.46
C PRO A 30 -2.49 2.14 1.55
N TRP A 31 -2.95 2.12 2.79
CA TRP A 31 -2.15 2.34 4.00
C TRP A 31 -2.07 1.05 4.81
N PHE A 32 -0.87 0.47 4.87
CA PHE A 32 -0.59 -0.82 5.47
C PHE A 32 0.02 -0.69 6.86
N ASP A 33 -0.32 -1.60 7.79
CA ASP A 33 0.45 -1.74 9.02
C ASP A 33 1.82 -2.39 8.77
N LEU A 34 2.72 -2.29 9.74
CA LEU A 34 4.10 -2.77 9.60
C LEU A 34 4.19 -4.28 9.34
N GLU A 35 3.31 -5.08 9.93
CA GLU A 35 3.26 -6.53 9.69
C GLU A 35 2.91 -6.84 8.23
N THR A 36 1.92 -6.14 7.68
CA THR A 36 1.54 -6.26 6.28
C THR A 36 2.66 -5.79 5.35
N VAL A 37 3.36 -4.71 5.69
CA VAL A 37 4.55 -4.25 4.94
C VAL A 37 5.67 -5.29 4.95
N GLN A 38 5.90 -5.98 6.07
CA GLN A 38 6.87 -7.07 6.15
C GLN A 38 6.49 -8.25 5.24
N ARG A 39 5.19 -8.54 5.12
CA ARG A 39 4.70 -9.55 4.17
C ARG A 39 4.92 -9.12 2.72
N ILE A 40 4.56 -7.88 2.38
CA ILE A 40 4.84 -7.31 1.04
C ILE A 40 6.34 -7.35 0.73
N ALA A 41 7.20 -7.04 1.71
CA ALA A 41 8.65 -7.15 1.55
C ALA A 41 9.06 -8.58 1.20
N ALA A 42 8.63 -9.59 1.97
CA ALA A 42 8.94 -10.98 1.67
C ALA A 42 8.44 -11.40 0.27
N ASP A 43 7.18 -11.09 -0.05
CA ASP A 43 6.55 -11.47 -1.31
C ASP A 43 7.26 -10.83 -2.52
N THR A 44 7.67 -9.56 -2.41
CA THR A 44 8.40 -8.86 -3.48
C THR A 44 9.83 -9.37 -3.66
N GLN A 45 10.50 -9.83 -2.58
CA GLN A 45 11.80 -10.52 -2.71
C GLN A 45 11.64 -11.86 -3.44
N ASP A 46 10.61 -12.63 -3.12
CA ASP A 46 10.33 -13.91 -3.78
C ASP A 46 10.00 -13.71 -5.27
N ASP A 47 9.19 -12.70 -5.59
CA ASP A 47 8.88 -12.35 -6.97
C ASP A 47 10.13 -11.85 -7.73
N ALA A 48 10.98 -11.03 -7.12
CA ALA A 48 12.24 -10.60 -7.74
C ALA A 48 13.22 -11.76 -7.95
N ALA A 49 13.26 -12.75 -7.05
CA ALA A 49 14.04 -13.96 -7.23
C ALA A 49 13.53 -14.81 -8.41
N ARG A 50 12.21 -14.81 -8.65
CA ARG A 50 11.57 -15.57 -9.72
C ARG A 50 11.61 -14.88 -11.08
N PHE A 51 11.43 -13.56 -11.13
CA PHE A 51 11.22 -12.78 -12.35
C PHE A 51 12.35 -11.79 -12.66
N SER A 52 13.39 -11.77 -11.83
CA SER A 52 14.50 -10.81 -11.84
C SER A 52 14.10 -9.40 -11.41
N HIS A 53 15.05 -8.71 -10.78
CA HIS A 53 14.93 -7.32 -10.32
C HIS A 53 14.57 -6.35 -11.45
N GLY A 54 14.90 -6.66 -12.71
CA GLY A 54 14.53 -5.80 -13.85
C GLY A 54 13.01 -5.70 -14.12
N SER A 55 12.19 -6.55 -13.48
CA SER A 55 10.75 -6.64 -13.71
C SER A 55 9.91 -6.39 -12.45
N VAL A 56 10.53 -6.35 -11.26
CA VAL A 56 9.84 -6.33 -9.97
C VAL A 56 10.56 -5.35 -9.05
N ASP A 57 9.84 -4.32 -8.62
CA ASP A 57 10.25 -3.44 -7.53
C ASP A 57 10.28 -4.23 -6.22
N THR A 58 11.22 -3.91 -5.31
CA THR A 58 11.31 -4.62 -4.03
C THR A 58 11.14 -3.73 -2.82
N VAL A 59 10.45 -4.26 -1.81
CA VAL A 59 10.26 -3.59 -0.53
C VAL A 59 11.22 -4.18 0.49
N HIS A 60 11.83 -3.32 1.30
CA HIS A 60 12.76 -3.71 2.36
C HIS A 60 12.32 -3.08 3.68
N VAL A 61 12.30 -3.88 4.74
CA VAL A 61 12.03 -3.41 6.11
C VAL A 61 13.26 -3.63 6.96
N LEU A 62 13.86 -2.55 7.43
CA LEU A 62 15.05 -2.55 8.28
C LEU A 62 14.62 -2.21 9.70
N ALA A 63 14.72 -3.16 10.62
CA ALA A 63 14.45 -2.94 12.03
C ALA A 63 15.72 -2.51 12.78
N GLY A 64 15.58 -1.60 13.74
CA GLY A 64 16.68 -1.12 14.57
C GLY A 64 16.22 -0.62 15.92
N GLN A 65 17.18 -0.34 16.80
CA GLN A 65 16.94 0.29 18.10
C GLN A 65 17.73 1.60 18.15
N VAL A 66 17.06 2.70 18.49
CA VAL A 66 17.68 4.03 18.67
C VAL A 66 17.24 4.55 20.03
N ASP A 67 18.20 4.89 20.89
CA ASP A 67 17.94 5.37 22.26
C ASP A 67 16.96 4.50 23.08
N GLY A 68 17.00 3.18 22.85
CA GLY A 68 16.14 2.20 23.52
C GLY A 68 14.72 2.09 22.97
N GLN A 69 14.43 2.73 21.84
CA GLN A 69 13.16 2.63 21.13
C GLN A 69 13.31 1.81 19.84
N ALA A 70 12.32 0.97 19.55
CA ALA A 70 12.26 0.21 18.31
C ALA A 70 11.88 1.11 17.15
N HIS A 71 12.63 1.03 16.05
CA HIS A 71 12.35 1.74 14.80
C HIS A 71 12.34 0.77 13.63
N ALA A 72 11.55 1.11 12.62
CA ALA A 72 11.55 0.45 11.32
C ALA A 72 11.75 1.50 10.23
N VAL A 73 12.70 1.24 9.33
CA VAL A 73 12.87 1.98 8.08
C VAL A 73 12.32 1.11 6.96
N VAL A 74 11.36 1.66 6.20
CA VAL A 74 10.76 0.99 5.05
C VAL A 74 11.27 1.65 3.79
N LEU A 75 11.79 0.84 2.88
CA LEU A 75 12.32 1.27 1.59
C LEU A 75 11.56 0.60 0.46
N ASN A 76 11.24 1.35 -0.58
CA ASN A 76 10.80 0.82 -1.86
C ASN A 76 11.91 1.06 -2.90
N ILE A 77 12.33 0.02 -3.61
CA ILE A 77 13.40 0.07 -4.61
C ILE A 77 12.84 -0.24 -5.99
N CYS A 78 12.84 0.76 -6.86
CA CYS A 78 12.55 0.60 -8.29
C CYS A 78 13.82 0.31 -9.08
N TRP A 79 14.08 -0.97 -9.34
CA TRP A 79 15.30 -1.42 -10.00
C TRP A 79 15.44 -0.96 -11.44
N MET A 80 14.31 -0.76 -12.13
CA MET A 80 14.31 -0.20 -13.49
C MET A 80 14.90 1.21 -13.53
N TYR A 81 14.77 1.98 -12.44
CA TYR A 81 15.28 3.35 -12.38
C TYR A 81 16.79 3.39 -12.13
N LEU A 82 17.35 2.42 -11.39
CA LEU A 82 18.78 2.38 -11.07
C LEU A 82 19.70 2.36 -12.29
N GLY A 83 19.27 1.71 -13.38
CA GLY A 83 20.06 1.62 -14.62
C GLY A 83 19.90 2.83 -15.55
N GLY A 84 19.09 3.83 -15.19
CA GLY A 84 18.68 4.90 -16.09
C GLY A 84 18.88 6.31 -15.54
N GLU A 85 18.28 7.28 -16.24
CA GLU A 85 18.39 8.71 -15.90
C GLU A 85 17.71 9.06 -14.55
N LYS A 86 16.83 8.18 -14.06
CA LYS A 86 16.08 8.34 -12.80
C LYS A 86 16.70 7.61 -11.60
N HIS A 87 17.98 7.24 -11.66
CA HIS A 87 18.62 6.44 -10.59
C HIS A 87 18.53 7.08 -9.19
N GLU A 88 18.46 8.41 -9.07
CA GLU A 88 18.27 9.13 -7.81
C GLU A 88 16.87 8.91 -7.20
N GLU A 89 15.87 8.63 -8.04
CA GLU A 89 14.48 8.33 -7.64
C GLU A 89 14.26 6.83 -7.39
N ALA A 90 15.28 6.01 -7.59
CA ALA A 90 15.14 4.56 -7.55
C ALA A 90 14.91 4.00 -6.14
N VAL A 91 15.20 4.78 -5.09
CA VAL A 91 14.98 4.39 -3.70
C VAL A 91 14.09 5.43 -3.02
N GLU A 92 12.91 4.99 -2.58
CA GLU A 92 12.00 5.78 -1.77
C GLU A 92 12.06 5.31 -0.32
N VAL A 93 12.19 6.25 0.62
CA VAL A 93 11.99 5.98 2.05
C VAL A 93 10.51 6.21 2.37
N CYS A 94 9.75 5.12 2.54
CA CYS A 94 8.33 5.20 2.84
C CYS A 94 8.12 5.63 4.30
N GLN A 95 7.57 6.82 4.49
CA GLN A 95 7.28 7.36 5.82
C GLN A 95 5.93 6.82 6.34
N PRO A 96 5.82 6.46 7.62
CA PRO A 96 4.53 6.16 8.22
C PRO A 96 3.70 7.45 8.37
N ASN A 97 2.37 7.34 8.32
CA ASN A 97 1.47 8.39 8.74
C ASN A 97 1.38 8.50 10.28
N GLU A 98 0.49 9.36 10.78
CA GLU A 98 0.26 9.56 12.23
C GLU A 98 -0.18 8.28 12.97
N ASP A 99 -0.79 7.33 12.26
CA ASP A 99 -1.22 6.02 12.80
C ASP A 99 -0.14 4.93 12.67
N GLY A 100 1.06 5.25 12.20
CA GLY A 100 2.13 4.27 12.00
C GLY A 100 1.96 3.38 10.75
N ARG A 101 1.13 3.78 9.79
CA ARG A 101 0.85 3.02 8.55
C ARG A 101 1.61 3.57 7.36
N TYR A 102 1.96 2.71 6.42
CA TYR A 102 2.81 3.02 5.27
C TYR A 102 2.05 2.91 3.95
N ALA A 103 2.27 3.86 3.06
CA ALA A 103 1.75 3.81 1.68
C ALA A 103 2.84 3.27 0.74
N ILE A 104 2.82 1.96 0.47
CA ILE A 104 3.85 1.28 -0.32
C ILE A 104 3.53 1.40 -1.82
N GLY A 105 4.50 1.86 -2.62
CA GLY A 105 4.35 2.02 -4.07
C GLY A 105 3.47 3.20 -4.50
N GLY A 106 2.84 3.91 -3.56
CA GLY A 106 2.00 5.08 -3.83
C GLY A 106 0.96 4.82 -4.92
N PHE A 107 0.95 5.68 -5.95
CA PHE A 107 0.15 5.52 -7.17
C PHE A 107 0.95 4.96 -8.36
N GLU A 108 2.25 4.70 -8.18
CA GLU A 108 3.07 4.07 -9.21
C GLU A 108 2.78 2.57 -9.29
N TRP A 109 2.37 1.99 -8.16
CA TRP A 109 1.82 0.64 -8.13
C TRP A 109 0.31 0.69 -8.32
N CYS A 110 -0.18 -0.12 -9.25
CA CYS A 110 -1.59 -0.21 -9.62
C CYS A 110 -2.41 -0.98 -8.58
N TRP A 111 -2.44 -0.51 -7.33
CA TRP A 111 -3.24 -1.10 -6.27
C TRP A 111 -4.73 -0.97 -6.56
N TYR A 112 -5.45 -2.07 -6.50
CA TYR A 112 -6.90 -2.12 -6.63
C TYR A 112 -7.51 -2.92 -5.49
N VAL A 113 -8.79 -2.64 -5.25
CA VAL A 113 -9.54 -3.23 -4.14
C VAL A 113 -10.24 -4.49 -4.61
N LEU A 114 -10.43 -5.43 -3.69
CA LEU A 114 -11.15 -6.66 -3.94
C LEU A 114 -12.54 -6.61 -3.32
N ASP A 115 -13.54 -7.14 -4.03
CA ASP A 115 -14.86 -7.41 -3.45
C ASP A 115 -14.85 -8.68 -2.56
N GLU A 116 -16.02 -9.03 -2.02
CA GLU A 116 -16.18 -10.21 -1.16
C GLU A 116 -15.85 -11.54 -1.87
N ASP A 117 -15.96 -11.56 -3.20
CA ASP A 117 -15.66 -12.70 -4.06
C ASP A 117 -14.21 -12.66 -4.59
N LEU A 118 -13.39 -11.72 -4.10
CA LEU A 118 -12.00 -11.48 -4.49
C LEU A 118 -11.80 -11.02 -5.94
N ASN A 119 -12.82 -10.42 -6.56
CA ASN A 119 -12.71 -9.79 -7.87
C ASN A 119 -12.20 -8.34 -7.75
N PRO A 120 -11.40 -7.85 -8.72
CA PRO A 120 -10.92 -6.49 -8.74
C PRO A 120 -12.06 -5.48 -8.94
N LEU A 121 -12.08 -4.44 -8.12
CA LEU A 121 -12.97 -3.28 -8.22
C LEU A 121 -12.19 -2.06 -8.76
N ILE A 122 -12.26 -1.86 -10.08
CA ILE A 122 -11.63 -0.73 -10.78
C ILE A 122 -12.66 -0.05 -11.71
N PRO A 123 -13.08 1.20 -11.45
CA PRO A 123 -12.75 2.01 -10.28
C PRO A 123 -13.36 1.44 -8.99
N ALA A 124 -12.72 1.69 -7.86
CA ALA A 124 -13.22 1.28 -6.56
C ALA A 124 -14.60 1.91 -6.28
N GLN A 125 -15.65 1.10 -6.20
CA GLN A 125 -17.00 1.56 -5.85
C GLN A 125 -17.22 1.48 -4.33
N MET A 126 -16.47 2.29 -3.59
CA MET A 126 -16.54 2.30 -2.13
C MET A 126 -17.59 3.31 -1.65
N LYS A 127 -18.70 2.82 -1.10
CA LYS A 127 -19.64 3.70 -0.39
C LYS A 127 -19.10 3.95 1.02
N ARG A 128 -18.88 5.21 1.39
CA ARG A 128 -18.92 5.59 2.81
C ARG A 128 -20.35 5.33 3.26
N GLU A 129 -20.59 4.34 4.12
CA GLU A 129 -21.89 4.29 4.81
C GLU A 129 -22.05 5.63 5.55
N PRO A 130 -23.15 6.37 5.34
CA PRO A 130 -23.44 7.52 6.17
C PRO A 130 -23.52 7.05 7.62
N LEU A 131 -22.85 7.73 8.55
CA LEU A 131 -23.10 7.52 9.96
C LEU A 131 -24.62 7.56 10.19
N PRO A 132 -25.21 6.60 10.92
CA PRO A 132 -26.63 6.65 11.20
C PRO A 132 -26.96 8.01 11.83
N PRO A 133 -28.06 8.67 11.42
CA PRO A 133 -28.40 9.98 11.96
C PRO A 133 -28.46 9.87 13.48
N PHE A 134 -27.79 10.81 14.18
CA PHE A 134 -27.90 10.89 15.63
C PHE A 134 -29.39 10.89 16.00
N PRO A 135 -29.82 10.07 16.99
CA PRO A 135 -31.20 10.10 17.44
C PRO A 135 -31.53 11.52 17.91
N GLY A 136 -32.25 12.28 17.09
CA GLY A 136 -32.64 13.67 17.40
C GLY A 136 -32.58 14.69 16.26
N GLN A 137 -31.89 14.43 15.14
CA GLN A 137 -31.94 15.37 14.00
C GLN A 137 -33.15 15.07 13.11
N ARG A 138 -34.22 15.86 13.29
CA ARG A 138 -35.30 15.95 12.30
C ARG A 138 -34.81 16.75 11.11
N ALA A 139 -35.01 16.21 9.91
CA ALA A 139 -34.80 16.91 8.65
C ALA A 139 -35.73 18.15 8.59
N SER A 140 -35.14 19.29 8.24
CA SER A 140 -35.84 20.50 7.80
C SER A 140 -35.72 20.62 6.29
#